data_AF-A0A953MK43-F1
#
_entry.id   AF-A0A953MK43-F1
#
_cell.length_a   1.000
_cell.length_b   1.000
_cell.length_c   1.000
_cell.angle_alpha   90.00
_cell.angle_beta   90.00
_cell.angle_gamma   90.00
#
_symmetry.space_group_name_H-M   'P 1'
#
loop_
_entity.id
_entity.type
_entity.pdbx_description
1 polymer ?
#
loop_
_entity_poly.entity_id
_entity_poly.type
_entity_poly.pdbx_seq_one_letter_code
_entity_poly.pdbx_strand_id
1 'polypeptide(L)'
;MKQVKKVSLLILLLLTFCSEPKIKNPDVAKAYVDIMISREDFSYKLDTLALLRNEILGKYQLTNEEYETTIESLKSDEKAWEEFYKEVYKYLDSLKAEAGINN
;
A
#
# COMPACT_ATOMS: atom_id res chain seq x y z
N MET A 1 -53.54 -3.93 -3.64
CA MET A 1 -52.18 -3.42 -3.87
C MET A 1 -51.30 -3.73 -2.66
N LYS A 2 -50.54 -4.84 -2.68
CA LYS A 2 -49.63 -5.25 -1.58
C LYS A 2 -48.37 -5.89 -2.18
N GLN A 3 -47.47 -5.08 -2.73
CA GLN A 3 -46.18 -5.57 -3.25
C GLN A 3 -44.97 -4.72 -2.81
N VAL A 4 -45.17 -3.65 -2.04
CA VAL A 4 -44.09 -2.70 -1.71
C VAL A 4 -43.18 -3.20 -0.57
N LYS A 5 -43.56 -4.23 0.18
CA LYS A 5 -42.83 -4.66 1.39
C LYS A 5 -41.62 -5.55 1.14
N LYS A 6 -41.49 -6.17 -0.04
CA LYS A 6 -40.38 -7.11 -0.33
C LYS A 6 -39.14 -6.43 -0.91
N VAL A 7 -39.32 -5.31 -1.63
CA VAL A 7 -38.21 -4.57 -2.25
C VAL A 7 -37.31 -3.92 -1.19
N SER A 8 -37.89 -3.50 -0.05
CA SER A 8 -37.14 -2.86 1.04
C SER A 8 -36.12 -3.76 1.74
N LEU A 9 -36.32 -5.09 1.72
CA LEU A 9 -35.40 -6.04 2.34
C LEU A 9 -34.19 -6.35 1.45
N LEU A 10 -34.36 -6.26 0.13
CA LEU A 10 -33.30 -6.49 -0.86
C LEU A 10 -32.28 -5.35 -0.87
N ILE A 11 -32.74 -4.11 -0.63
CA ILE A 11 -31.89 -2.91 -0.56
C ILE A 11 -31.02 -2.90 0.70
N LEU A 12 -31.52 -3.45 1.82
CA LEU A 12 -30.77 -3.52 3.09
C LEU A 12 -29.60 -4.52 3.01
N LEU A 13 -29.69 -5.54 2.15
CA LEU A 13 -28.68 -6.59 2.00
C LEU A 13 -27.46 -6.14 1.17
N LEU A 14 -27.58 -5.04 0.42
CA LEU A 14 -26.51 -4.50 -0.43
C LEU A 14 -25.53 -3.60 0.34
N LEU A 15 -25.84 -3.23 1.59
CA LEU A 15 -25.03 -2.33 2.41
C LEU A 15 -23.94 -3.04 3.24
N THR A 16 -23.90 -4.37 3.27
CA THR A 16 -22.95 -5.12 4.11
C THR A 16 -21.69 -5.58 3.38
N PHE A 17 -21.55 -5.29 2.08
CA PHE A 17 -20.38 -5.70 1.30
C PHE A 17 -19.35 -4.56 1.17
N CYS A 18 -18.93 -4.01 2.31
CA CYS A 18 -17.77 -3.14 2.39
C CYS A 18 -16.67 -3.94 3.11
N SER A 19 -15.97 -4.80 2.37
CA SER A 19 -14.77 -5.46 2.89
C SER A 19 -13.61 -4.48 2.82
N GLU A 20 -12.92 -4.25 3.94
CA GLU A 20 -11.71 -3.41 3.93
C GLU A 20 -10.66 -4.03 3.00
N PRO A 21 -10.03 -3.23 2.12
CA PRO A 21 -8.98 -3.69 1.23
C PRO A 21 -7.77 -4.10 2.07
N LYS A 22 -7.67 -5.40 2.35
CA LYS A 22 -6.57 -5.94 3.14
C LYS A 22 -5.33 -6.04 2.28
N ILE A 23 -4.30 -5.27 2.61
CA ILE A 23 -2.97 -5.40 1.99
C ILE A 23 -2.49 -6.85 2.22
N LYS A 24 -2.28 -7.58 1.11
CA LYS A 24 -1.99 -9.01 1.14
C LYS A 24 -0.62 -9.32 1.74
N ASN A 25 0.36 -8.47 1.50
CA ASN A 25 1.70 -8.56 2.08
C ASN A 25 2.04 -7.26 2.84
N PRO A 26 2.18 -7.32 4.18
CA PRO A 26 2.43 -6.13 5.00
C PRO A 26 3.80 -5.47 4.73
N ASP A 27 4.74 -6.17 4.10
CA ASP A 27 6.07 -5.65 3.83
C ASP A 27 6.13 -4.74 2.59
N VAL A 28 5.05 -4.64 1.80
CA VAL A 28 4.97 -3.72 0.64
C VAL A 28 5.17 -2.27 1.07
N ALA A 29 4.65 -1.87 2.24
CA ALA A 29 4.83 -0.52 2.77
C ALA A 29 6.30 -0.22 3.08
N LYS A 30 7.04 -1.21 3.61
CA LYS A 30 8.46 -1.07 3.91
C LYS A 30 9.29 -0.99 2.64
N ALA A 31 9.03 -1.88 1.68
CA ALA A 31 9.67 -1.84 0.37
C ALA A 31 9.42 -0.50 -0.35
N TYR A 32 8.20 0.04 -0.25
CA TYR A 32 7.86 1.34 -0.83
C TYR A 32 8.71 2.47 -0.24
N VAL A 33 8.87 2.53 1.08
CA VAL A 33 9.72 3.53 1.76
C VAL A 33 11.17 3.40 1.31
N ASP A 34 11.76 2.20 1.36
CA ASP A 34 13.16 1.97 0.98
C ASP A 34 13.42 2.35 -0.50
N ILE A 35 12.47 2.03 -1.39
CA ILE A 35 12.54 2.41 -2.82
C ILE A 35 12.46 3.94 -2.97
N MET A 36 11.60 4.61 -2.22
CA MET A 36 11.47 6.08 -2.27
C MET A 36 12.72 6.78 -1.75
N ILE A 37 13.30 6.31 -0.64
CA ILE A 37 14.58 6.83 -0.13
C ILE A 37 15.68 6.66 -1.18
N SER A 38 15.78 5.47 -1.78
CA SER A 38 16.77 5.21 -2.83
C SER A 38 16.61 6.13 -4.05
N ARG A 39 15.37 6.53 -4.38
CA ARG A 39 15.10 7.49 -5.46
C ARG A 39 15.60 8.89 -5.13
N GLU A 40 15.46 9.34 -3.89
CA GLU A 40 15.99 10.65 -3.48
C GLU A 40 17.52 10.69 -3.63
N ASP A 41 18.22 9.62 -3.22
CA ASP A 41 19.69 9.56 -3.26
C ASP A 41 20.26 9.36 -4.69
N PHE A 42 19.55 8.63 -5.55
CA PHE A 42 20.05 8.15 -6.85
C PHE A 42 19.19 8.53 -8.05
N SER A 43 18.32 9.54 -7.95
CA SER A 43 17.36 9.97 -8.99
C SER A 43 17.93 10.08 -10.41
N TYR A 44 19.21 10.43 -10.56
CA TYR A 44 19.90 10.61 -11.84
C TYR A 44 20.64 9.35 -12.37
N LYS A 45 20.65 8.24 -11.61
CA LYS A 45 21.33 6.98 -11.98
C LYS A 45 20.33 5.85 -12.16
N LEU A 46 19.66 5.83 -13.31
CA LEU A 46 18.56 4.88 -13.59
C LEU A 46 18.98 3.41 -13.45
N ASP A 47 20.17 3.03 -13.93
CA ASP A 47 20.67 1.65 -13.80
C ASP A 47 20.89 1.25 -12.33
N THR A 48 21.41 2.18 -11.53
CA THR A 48 21.57 1.98 -10.08
C THR A 48 20.21 1.83 -9.39
N LEU A 49 19.23 2.64 -9.77
CA LEU A 49 17.87 2.53 -9.22
C LEU A 49 17.21 1.19 -9.54
N ALA A 50 17.40 0.67 -10.75
CA ALA A 50 16.86 -0.64 -11.14
C ALA A 50 17.47 -1.78 -10.29
N LEU A 51 18.78 -1.72 -10.06
CA LEU A 51 19.49 -2.69 -9.20
C LEU A 51 19.02 -2.60 -7.74
N LEU A 52 19.02 -1.40 -7.16
CA LEU A 52 18.60 -1.18 -5.77
C LEU A 52 17.15 -1.60 -5.56
N ARG A 53 16.27 -1.31 -6.52
CA ARG A 53 14.87 -1.75 -6.46
C ARG A 53 14.77 -3.27 -6.36
N ASN A 54 15.49 -4.01 -7.22
CA ASN A 54 15.45 -5.47 -7.19
C ASN A 54 16.01 -6.03 -5.87
N GLU A 55 17.06 -5.41 -5.33
CA GLU A 55 17.63 -5.78 -4.03
C GLU A 55 16.63 -5.55 -2.88
N ILE A 56 15.98 -4.38 -2.84
CA ILE A 56 14.99 -4.02 -1.84
C ILE A 56 13.79 -4.97 -1.91
N LEU A 57 13.26 -5.26 -3.10
CA LEU A 57 12.16 -6.20 -3.24
C LEU A 57 12.57 -7.61 -2.76
N GLY A 58 13.80 -8.03 -3.07
CA GLY A 58 14.38 -9.28 -2.56
C GLY A 58 14.44 -9.35 -1.03
N LYS A 59 14.86 -8.26 -0.36
CA LYS A 59 14.90 -8.14 1.12
C LYS A 59 13.54 -8.42 1.77
N TYR A 60 12.44 -8.04 1.11
CA TYR A 60 11.07 -8.22 1.59
C TYR A 60 10.34 -9.43 0.98
N GLN A 61 11.07 -10.30 0.26
CA GLN A 61 10.50 -11.47 -0.42
C GLN A 61 9.34 -11.11 -1.36
N LEU A 62 9.44 -9.96 -2.03
CA LEU A 62 8.47 -9.46 -2.98
C LEU A 62 8.97 -9.68 -4.41
N THR A 63 8.07 -10.10 -5.29
CA THR A 63 8.30 -10.00 -6.73
C THR A 63 7.97 -8.59 -7.24
N ASN A 64 8.54 -8.21 -8.39
CA ASN A 64 8.16 -6.97 -9.06
C ASN A 64 6.66 -6.92 -9.37
N GLU A 65 6.07 -8.04 -9.80
CA GLU A 65 4.64 -8.13 -10.11
C GLU A 65 3.78 -7.91 -8.87
N GLU A 66 4.07 -8.59 -7.76
CA GLU A 66 3.32 -8.41 -6.50
C GLU A 66 3.38 -6.97 -6.00
N TYR A 67 4.55 -6.34 -6.07
CA TYR A 67 4.70 -4.94 -5.68
C TYR A 67 3.87 -4.03 -6.59
N GLU A 68 4.06 -4.08 -7.91
CA GLU A 68 3.39 -3.17 -8.84
C GLU A 68 1.88 -3.36 -8.84
N THR A 69 1.41 -4.61 -8.86
CA THR A 69 -0.04 -4.90 -8.78
C THR A 69 -0.63 -4.41 -7.46
N THR A 70 0.08 -4.55 -6.34
CA THR A 70 -0.38 -4.01 -5.05
C THR A 70 -0.45 -2.49 -5.11
N ILE A 71 0.62 -1.80 -5.52
CA ILE A 71 0.65 -0.34 -5.58
C ILE A 71 -0.43 0.22 -6.52
N GLU A 72 -0.60 -0.35 -7.71
CA GLU A 72 -1.64 0.09 -8.65
C GLU A 72 -3.05 -0.17 -8.12
N SER A 73 -3.28 -1.31 -7.45
CA SER A 73 -4.57 -1.60 -6.81
C SER A 73 -4.91 -0.57 -5.72
N LEU A 74 -3.93 -0.19 -4.91
CA LEU A 74 -4.11 0.78 -3.84
C LEU A 74 -4.35 2.20 -4.40
N LYS A 75 -3.64 2.62 -5.45
CA LYS A 75 -3.85 3.94 -6.08
C LYS A 75 -5.26 4.13 -6.63
N SER A 76 -5.91 3.03 -7.03
CA SER A 76 -7.28 3.07 -7.57
C SER A 76 -8.38 3.21 -6.51
N ASP A 77 -8.04 3.07 -5.23
CA ASP A 77 -8.97 3.16 -4.09
C ASP A 77 -8.40 4.14 -3.04
N GLU A 78 -9.00 5.33 -2.95
CA GLU A 78 -8.57 6.39 -2.04
C GLU A 78 -8.49 5.92 -0.58
N LYS A 79 -9.46 5.12 -0.11
CA LYS A 79 -9.46 4.63 1.27
C LYS A 79 -8.32 3.63 1.49
N ALA A 80 -8.12 2.72 0.53
CA ALA A 80 -7.01 1.77 0.58
C ALA A 80 -5.65 2.47 0.58
N TRP A 81 -5.53 3.53 -0.23
CA TRP A 81 -4.33 4.35 -0.30
C TRP A 81 -4.03 5.05 1.02
N GLU A 82 -5.04 5.63 1.67
CA GLU A 82 -4.89 6.23 2.99
C GLU A 82 -4.46 5.22 4.06
N GLU A 83 -5.05 4.02 4.06
CA GLU A 83 -4.69 2.94 5.00
C GLU A 83 -3.25 2.45 4.77
N PHE A 84 -2.85 2.28 3.50
CA PHE A 84 -1.48 1.95 3.14
C PHE A 84 -0.49 3.02 3.64
N TYR A 85 -0.81 4.30 3.48
CA TYR A 85 0.07 5.38 3.89
C TYR A 85 0.30 5.43 5.41
N LYS A 86 -0.63 4.95 6.22
CA LYS A 86 -0.42 4.83 7.68
C LYS A 86 0.74 3.88 7.98
N GLU A 87 0.84 2.75 7.28
CA GLU A 87 1.94 1.80 7.46
C GLU A 87 3.26 2.34 6.86
N VAL A 88 3.19 3.08 5.75
CA VAL A 88 4.34 3.80 5.18
C VAL A 88 4.92 4.79 6.21
N TYR A 89 4.09 5.65 6.79
CA TYR A 89 4.54 6.63 7.79
C TYR A 89 5.07 5.96 9.06
N LYS A 90 4.39 4.93 9.54
CA LYS A 90 4.84 4.17 10.70
C LYS A 90 6.25 3.61 10.52
N TYR A 91 6.55 3.06 9.34
CA TYR A 91 7.89 2.56 9.05
C TYR A 91 8.91 3.69 8.86
N LEU A 92 8.53 4.76 8.16
CA LEU A 92 9.40 5.93 8.03
C LEU A 92 9.77 6.53 9.39
N ASP A 93 8.81 6.63 10.31
CA ASP A 93 9.04 7.14 11.66
C ASP A 93 9.92 6.18 12.49
N SER A 94 9.81 4.86 12.30
CA SER A 94 10.74 3.92 12.96
C SER A 94 12.17 4.11 12.45
N LEU A 95 12.38 4.32 11.16
CA LEU A 95 13.70 4.61 10.59
C LEU A 95 14.28 5.92 11.12
N LYS A 96 13.45 6.97 11.23
CA LYS A 96 13.86 8.25 11.83
C LYS A 96 14.29 8.08 13.29
N ALA A 97 13.51 7.34 14.08
CA ALA A 97 13.83 7.06 15.47
C ALA A 97 15.14 6.27 15.62
N GLU A 98 15.37 5.25 14.79
CA GLU A 98 16.63 4.49 14.74
C GLU A 98 17.82 5.38 14.37
N ALA A 99 17.63 6.36 13.48
CA ALA A 99 18.64 7.34 13.09
C ALA A 99 18.83 8.49 14.10
N GLY A 100 18.05 8.54 15.18
CA GLY A 100 18.08 9.63 16.17
C GLY A 100 17.50 10.96 15.66
N ILE A 101 16.69 10.92 14.60
CA ILE A 101 15.99 12.09 14.04
C ILE A 101 14.63 12.18 14.72
N ASN A 102 14.49 13.13 15.65
CA ASN A 102 13.21 13.40 16.32
C ASN A 102 12.52 14.58 15.62
N ASN A 103 11.25 14.41 15.23
CA ASN A 103 10.40 15.51 14.71
C ASN A 103 9.86 16.38 15.86
#